data_AF-A0A6G1TZL1-F1
#
_entry.id   AF-A0A6G1TZL1-F1
#
_cell.length_a   1.000
_cell.length_b   1.000
_cell.length_c   1.000
_cell.angle_alpha   90.00
_cell.angle_beta   90.00
_cell.angle_gamma   90.00
#
_symmetry.space_group_name_H-M   'P 1'
#
loop_
_entity.id
_entity.type
_entity.pdbx_description
1 polymer ?
#
loop_
_entity_poly.entity_id
_entity_poly.type
_entity_poly.pdbx_seq_one_letter_code
_entity_poly.pdbx_strand_id
1 'polypeptide(L)' 'MTRTSEVVTNKGNTSGIIHTDDGIYADFCGYFPVEKPKYTVFVSYKRPEIPVSGGGMAGQTFRTIAEQIMKTCK' A
#
# COMPACT_ATOMS: atom_id res chain seq x y z
N MET A 1 -20.11 10.05 -10.15
CA MET A 1 -19.78 8.76 -9.54
C MET A 1 -19.48 8.95 -8.07
N THR A 2 -19.99 8.08 -7.20
CA THR A 2 -19.63 8.09 -5.77
C THR A 2 -18.26 7.45 -5.61
N ARG A 3 -17.23 8.26 -5.37
CA ARG A 3 -15.88 7.76 -5.03
C ARG A 3 -15.94 7.21 -3.61
N THR A 4 -16.13 5.91 -3.48
CA THR A 4 -16.07 5.24 -2.18
C THR A 4 -14.62 4.84 -1.92
N SER A 5 -14.10 5.25 -0.76
CA SER A 5 -12.78 4.89 -0.29
C SER A 5 -12.85 4.21 1.06
N GLU A 6 -12.19 3.07 1.19
CA GLU A 6 -11.91 2.44 2.48
C GLU A 6 -10.46 2.69 2.83
N VAL A 7 -10.19 3.29 3.99
CA VAL A 7 -8.83 3.66 4.40
C VAL A 7 -8.58 3.12 5.81
N VAL A 8 -7.49 2.37 5.96
CA VAL A 8 -7.01 1.85 7.25
C VAL A 8 -5.62 2.39 7.48
N THR A 9 -5.41 3.07 8.61
CA THR A 9 -4.12 3.65 8.99
C THR A 9 -3.61 3.02 10.27
N ASN A 10 -2.31 2.74 10.30
CA ASN A 10 -1.57 2.25 11.47
C ASN A 10 -0.31 3.12 11.67
N LYS A 11 0.37 2.95 12.81
CA LYS A 11 1.71 3.56 12.98
C LYS A 11 2.62 3.06 11.86
N GLY A 12 3.09 3.97 11.00
CA GLY A 12 4.03 3.63 9.93
C GLY A 12 3.43 3.41 8.54
N ASN A 13 2.10 3.30 8.40
CA ASN A 13 1.49 3.00 7.11
C ASN A 13 -0.01 3.34 7.03
N THR A 14 -0.47 3.48 5.80
CA THR A 14 -1.87 3.59 5.42
C THR A 14 -2.13 2.65 4.24
N SER A 15 -3.22 1.89 4.31
CA SER A 15 -3.73 1.12 3.19
C SER A 15 -5.09 1.66 2.77
N GLY A 16 -5.39 1.56 1.48
CA GLY A 16 -6.61 2.07 0.91
C GLY A 16 -7.19 1.17 -0.17
N ILE A 17 -8.50 1.27 -0.36
CA ILE A 17 -9.19 0.83 -1.56
C ILE A 17 -9.97 2.02 -2.09
N ILE A 18 -9.85 2.33 -3.38
CA ILE A 18 -10.57 3.43 -4.02
C ILE A 18 -11.33 2.90 -5.22
N HIS A 19 -12.64 3.10 -5.24
CA HIS A 19 -13.49 2.81 -6.39
C HIS A 19 -13.61 4.06 -7.28
N THR A 20 -13.29 3.89 -8.55
CA THR A 20 -13.33 4.92 -9.60
C THR A 20 -13.97 4.37 -10.86
N ASP A 21 -14.28 5.26 -11.80
CA ASP A 21 -14.92 4.91 -13.07
C ASP A 21 -14.03 4.06 -13.96
N ASP A 22 -12.71 4.21 -13.83
CA ASP A 22 -11.72 3.52 -14.63
C ASP A 22 -11.14 2.27 -13.96
N GLY A 23 -11.52 1.97 -12.71
CA GLY A 23 -11.16 0.75 -12.00
C GLY A 23 -11.19 0.86 -10.48
N ILE A 24 -10.71 -0.19 -9.81
CA ILE A 24 -10.56 -0.24 -8.36
C ILE A 24 -9.08 -0.27 -8.01
N TYR A 25 -8.65 0.64 -7.15
CA TYR A 25 -7.25 0.77 -6.74
C TYR A 25 -7.06 0.16 -5.36
N ALA A 26 -6.10 -0.76 -5.23
CA ALA A 26 -5.63 -1.28 -3.94
C ALA A 26 -4.28 -0.63 -3.61
N ASP A 27 -4.28 0.24 -2.60
CA ASP A 27 -3.17 1.11 -2.27
C ASP A 27 -2.53 0.74 -0.92
N PHE A 28 -1.22 0.94 -0.84
CA PHE A 28 -0.47 0.87 0.41
C PHE A 28 0.67 1.89 0.39
N CYS A 29 0.67 2.80 1.36
CA CYS A 29 1.74 3.76 1.57
C CYS A 29 2.34 3.52 2.96
N GLY A 30 3.65 3.38 3.06
CA GLY A 30 4.31 3.21 4.35
C GLY A 30 5.74 3.68 4.35
N TYR A 31 6.33 3.74 5.55
CA TYR A 31 7.73 4.08 5.74
C TYR A 31 8.44 3.09 6.65
N PHE A 32 9.76 2.92 6.44
CA PHE A 32 10.59 2.01 7.21
C PHE A 32 12.06 2.47 7.27
N PRO A 33 12.83 2.09 8.32
CA PRO A 33 12.37 1.50 9.59
C PRO A 33 11.43 2.44 10.37
N VAL A 34 10.48 1.92 11.15
CA VAL A 34 9.42 2.73 11.80
C VAL A 34 9.96 3.77 12.77
N GLU A 35 11.00 3.43 13.54
CA GLU A 35 11.53 4.33 14.58
C GLU A 35 12.48 5.40 14.03
N LYS A 36 13.17 5.13 12.92
CA LYS A 36 14.03 6.09 12.21
C LYS A 36 13.81 5.94 10.70
N PRO A 37 12.73 6.52 10.15
CA PRO A 37 12.36 6.36 8.76
C PRO A 37 13.49 6.78 7.83
N LYS A 38 13.80 5.91 6.87
CA LYS A 38 14.78 6.18 5.81
C LYS A 38 14.16 6.07 4.42
N TYR A 39 13.14 5.22 4.30
CA TYR A 39 12.49 4.91 3.04
C TYR A 39 10.98 5.08 3.19
N THR A 40 10.37 5.63 2.15
CA THR A 40 8.92 5.65 1.96
C THR A 40 8.62 4.91 0.67
N VAL A 41 7.64 4.01 0.72
CA VAL A 41 7.22 3.23 -0.45
C VAL A 41 5.71 3.36 -0.57
N PHE A 42 5.28 3.67 -1.78
CA PHE A 42 3.89 3.65 -2.20
C PHE A 42 3.71 2.57 -3.26
N VAL A 43 2.74 1.70 -3.06
CA VAL A 43 2.34 0.66 -3.99
C VAL A 43 0.87 0.84 -4.30
N SER A 44 0.52 0.81 -5.59
CA SER A 44 -0.86 0.84 -6.06
C SER A 44 -1.06 -0.23 -7.12
N TYR A 45 -2.17 -0.97 -6.99
CA TYR A 45 -2.65 -1.89 -8.00
C TYR A 45 -3.98 -1.41 -8.54
N LYS A 46 -4.03 -1.10 -9.84
CA LYS A 46 -5.28 -0.95 -10.56
C LYS A 46 -5.85 -2.32 -10.91
N ARG A 47 -7.11 -2.57 -10.57
CA ARG A 47 -7.84 -3.79 -10.87
C ARG A 47 -9.18 -3.46 -11.55
N PRO A 48 -9.62 -4.28 -12.51
CA PRO A 48 -10.95 -4.10 -13.11
C PRO A 48 -12.07 -4.58 -12.18
N GLU A 49 -11.80 -5.50 -11.25
CA GLU A 49 -12.82 -6.23 -10.48
C GLU A 49 -12.37 -6.55 -9.03
N ILE A 50 -13.34 -6.99 -8.21
CA ILE A 50 -13.17 -7.45 -6.82
C ILE A 50 -12.87 -8.97 -6.75
N PRO A 51 -12.25 -9.49 -5.66
CA PRO A 51 -11.85 -8.80 -4.44
C PRO A 51 -10.55 -8.01 -4.59
N VAL A 52 -10.48 -6.88 -3.90
CA VAL A 52 -9.29 -6.04 -3.75
C VAL A 52 -9.01 -5.80 -2.28
N SER A 53 -7.74 -5.69 -1.92
CA SER A 53 -7.31 -5.36 -0.56
C SER A 53 -6.02 -4.55 -0.61
N GLY A 54 -6.05 -3.30 -0.13
CA GLY A 54 -4.85 -2.47 -0.03
C GLY A 54 -3.78 -3.12 0.85
N GLY A 55 -4.16 -3.58 2.05
CA GLY A 55 -3.27 -4.29 2.96
C GLY A 55 -2.78 -5.65 2.44
N GLY A 56 -3.70 -6.47 1.91
CA GLY A 56 -3.37 -7.82 1.44
C GLY A 56 -2.55 -7.86 0.16
N MET A 57 -2.81 -6.95 -0.78
CA MET A 57 -2.11 -6.93 -2.07
C MET A 57 -0.94 -5.95 -2.08
N ALA A 58 -1.22 -4.64 -1.99
CA ALA A 58 -0.19 -3.61 -2.05
C ALA A 58 0.73 -3.66 -0.81
N GLY A 59 0.18 -4.00 0.37
CA GLY A 59 0.97 -4.21 1.58
C GLY A 59 1.93 -5.39 1.52
N GLN A 60 1.58 -6.48 0.82
CA GLN A 60 2.50 -7.61 0.63
C GLN A 60 3.69 -7.24 -0.26
N THR A 61 3.44 -6.51 -1.35
CA THR A 61 4.51 -5.98 -2.22
C THR A 61 5.39 -4.97 -1.49
N PHE A 62 4.80 -4.05 -0.71
CA PHE A 62 5.53 -3.15 0.17
C PHE A 62 6.48 -3.92 1.09
N ARG A 63 6.00 -4.99 1.74
CA ARG A 63 6.80 -5.83 2.63
C ARG A 63 7.98 -6.46 1.91
N THR A 64 7.78 -7.03 0.72
CA THR A 64 8.86 -7.60 -0.08
C THR A 64 9.93 -6.55 -0.43
N ILE A 65 9.52 -5.36 -0.86
CA ILE A 65 10.43 -4.24 -1.16
C ILE A 65 11.22 -3.84 0.10
N ALA A 66 10.53 -3.68 1.22
CA ALA A 66 11.15 -3.31 2.48
C ALA A 66 12.17 -4.36 2.94
N GLU A 67 11.81 -5.65 2.90
CA GLU A 67 12.72 -6.74 3.25
C GLU A 67 13.96 -6.78 2.34
N GLN A 68 13.81 -6.53 1.04
CA GLN A 68 14.93 -6.49 0.11
C GLN A 68 15.87 -5.31 0.37
N ILE A 69 15.33 -4.10 0.53
CA ILE A 69 16.12 -2.89 0.82
C ILE A 69 16.85 -3.04 2.16
N MET A 70 16.18 -3.54 3.19
CA MET A 70 16.77 -3.73 4.51
C MET A 70 17.83 -4.84 4.55
N LYS A 71 17.77 -5.83 3.64
CA LYS A 71 18.81 -6.86 3.51
C LYS A 71 20.06 -6.32 2.79
N THR A 72 19.88 -5.51 1.75
CA THR A 72 20.97 -5.08 0.86
C THR A 72 21.66 -3.80 1.34
N CYS A 73 20.95 -2.88 1.98
CA CYS A 73 21.49 -1.61 2.48
C CYS A 73 21.81 -1.72 3.98
N LYS A 74 23.02 -2.17 4.32
CA LYS A 74 23.57 -2.10 5.69
C LYS A 74 24.33 -0.80 5.91
#